data_AF-A0AAJ2PC64-F1
#
_entry.id   AF-A0AAJ2PC64-F1
#
_cell.length_a   1.000
_cell.length_b   1.000
_cell.length_c   1.000
_cell.angle_alpha   90.00
_cell.angle_beta   90.00
_cell.angle_gamma   90.00
#
_symmetry.space_group_name_H-M   'P 1'
#
loop_
_entity.id
_entity.type
_entity.pdbx_description
1 polymer ?
#
loop_
_entity_poly.entity_id
_entity_poly.type
_entity_poly.pdbx_seq_one_letter_code
_entity_poly.pdbx_strand_id
1 'polypeptide(L)'
;MFKFKNIIRAHMIASYDFKPDVSRIKRAYIERGIRFFYIEFDRTLKKDDILEFFQKLKKFMNDNKITPGFIKPETLKNDKFFYLKNIIAATVLILYIIYIYTKCLDGNISFLKANTLTFAIGFFITAMISNDFTMNGFQKPHFVKLCFYVPAIYIFAFLVIYKDFKINWTIFTILVLLYIIGTYRLTFEYAPKIELKIRNILEEILIARPRFKELITQPIFLLGIYMLKNKINAAEYLISIGLLSQLSILNTFFHVHTPISISILRVLYGILFGFLTGIILKKIYFNKKSEVYVVGYFGFQNFGDELIKKALSEFFEENKFKYSFMENRKLNVLKLINSKCIIFAGGVFQDKTSFLSFLFYSSIFFIAWICGTKCILLSYESLEINNAFSKALFNLILKLSYLKFSRFSQPDISLLYISKFKPVENTYDVISVKNKVYTNSEDYIYFLANKKEDISGKKTYIWNSVDDAIEFLAKSKKIITERFHVALIGLYFNKEVIPVNSKKTIHLVKEFKKYNIQEFKTSLAAELCKILNV
;
A
#
# COMPACT_ATOMS: atom_id res chain seq x y z
N MET A 1 45.52 -26.99 -0.51
CA MET A 1 45.86 -25.62 -0.07
C MET A 1 45.57 -24.68 -1.25
N PHE A 2 44.40 -24.02 -1.28
CA PHE A 2 44.01 -23.15 -2.39
C PHE A 2 44.89 -21.90 -2.39
N LYS A 3 45.90 -21.83 -3.27
CA LYS A 3 46.58 -20.57 -3.59
C LYS A 3 45.56 -19.69 -4.32
N PHE A 4 44.89 -18.80 -3.58
CA PHE A 4 44.18 -17.69 -4.19
C PHE A 4 45.21 -16.87 -4.96
N LYS A 5 45.22 -16.98 -6.30
CA LYS A 5 45.88 -15.98 -7.15
C LYS A 5 45.38 -14.62 -6.70
N ASN A 6 46.29 -13.66 -6.49
CA ASN A 6 45.95 -12.28 -6.13
C ASN A 6 45.03 -11.70 -7.22
N ILE A 7 43.72 -11.73 -6.99
CA ILE A 7 42.74 -11.19 -7.95
C ILE A 7 42.92 -9.68 -7.99
N ILE A 8 43.46 -9.17 -9.10
CA ILE A 8 43.69 -7.74 -9.31
C ILE A 8 42.36 -7.10 -9.67
N ARG A 9 41.71 -6.48 -8.68
CA ARG A 9 40.44 -5.77 -8.88
C ARG A 9 40.69 -4.30 -9.14
N ALA A 10 40.03 -3.76 -10.17
CA ALA A 10 40.04 -2.35 -10.53
C ALA A 10 38.79 -1.63 -10.00
N HIS A 11 38.94 -0.42 -9.45
CA HIS A 11 37.84 0.49 -9.16
C HIS A 11 37.97 1.75 -10.00
N MET A 12 36.93 2.09 -10.75
CA MET A 12 36.83 3.36 -11.50
C MET A 12 36.06 4.36 -10.65
N ILE A 13 36.65 5.53 -10.42
CA ILE A 13 35.97 6.68 -9.84
C ILE A 13 35.47 7.51 -11.03
N ALA A 14 34.21 7.30 -11.42
CA ALA A 14 33.60 8.01 -12.54
C ALA A 14 32.98 9.35 -12.09
N SER A 15 32.99 10.31 -13.00
CA SER A 15 32.73 11.75 -12.93
C SER A 15 31.37 12.24 -12.39
N TYR A 16 30.54 11.40 -11.76
CA TYR A 16 29.21 11.81 -11.26
C TYR A 16 29.22 12.36 -9.83
N ASP A 17 30.33 12.24 -9.09
CA ASP A 17 30.44 12.85 -7.76
C ASP A 17 31.01 14.26 -7.86
N PHE A 18 30.23 15.27 -7.46
CA PHE A 18 30.60 16.69 -7.45
C PHE A 18 31.88 17.00 -6.64
N LYS A 19 32.39 16.06 -5.83
CA LYS A 19 33.70 16.12 -5.16
C LYS A 19 34.33 14.72 -5.03
N PRO A 20 35.62 14.54 -5.37
CA PRO A 20 36.31 13.28 -5.20
C PRO A 20 36.49 12.94 -3.70
N ASP A 21 36.03 11.75 -3.27
CA ASP A 21 35.99 11.33 -1.86
C ASP A 21 36.90 10.12 -1.57
N VAL A 22 37.93 10.33 -0.74
CA VAL A 22 38.89 9.31 -0.29
C VAL A 22 38.23 8.22 0.55
N SER A 23 37.08 8.48 1.19
CA SER A 23 36.34 7.48 1.96
C SER A 23 35.96 6.27 1.11
N ARG A 24 35.65 6.49 -0.17
CA ARG A 24 35.31 5.41 -1.12
C ARG A 24 36.53 4.56 -1.46
N ILE A 25 37.70 5.17 -1.65
CA ILE A 25 38.97 4.46 -1.86
C ILE A 25 39.34 3.64 -0.63
N LYS A 26 39.25 4.24 0.55
CA LYS A 26 39.51 3.56 1.82
C LYS A 26 38.65 2.31 1.97
N ARG A 27 37.33 2.43 1.75
CA ARG A 27 36.42 1.28 1.81
C ARG A 27 36.72 0.24 0.74
N ALA A 28 36.98 0.65 -0.50
CA ALA A 28 37.38 -0.25 -1.57
C ALA A 28 38.67 -1.03 -1.24
N TYR A 29 39.67 -0.37 -0.67
CA TYR A 29 40.95 -0.99 -0.30
C TYR A 29 40.83 -1.94 0.89
N ILE A 30 40.20 -1.47 1.98
CA ILE A 30 40.10 -2.22 3.25
C ILE A 30 39.05 -3.33 3.15
N GLU A 31 37.83 -3.00 2.71
CA GLU A 31 36.69 -3.93 2.77
C GLU A 31 36.63 -4.89 1.58
N ARG A 32 37.10 -4.44 0.41
CA ARG A 32 36.93 -5.18 -0.86
C ARG A 32 38.23 -5.72 -1.43
N GLY A 33 39.36 -5.44 -0.77
CA GLY A 33 40.68 -5.87 -1.20
C GLY A 33 41.11 -5.30 -2.56
N ILE A 34 40.54 -4.16 -2.98
CA ILE A 34 40.90 -3.52 -4.25
C ILE A 34 42.33 -3.00 -4.15
N ARG A 35 43.14 -3.30 -5.16
CA ARG A 35 44.55 -2.93 -5.24
C ARG A 35 44.88 -2.06 -6.46
N PHE A 36 43.96 -1.96 -7.41
CA PHE A 36 44.09 -1.10 -8.57
C PHE A 36 42.98 -0.04 -8.57
N PHE A 37 43.37 1.23 -8.64
CA PHE A 37 42.45 2.36 -8.68
C PHE A 37 42.70 3.17 -9.95
N TYR A 38 41.65 3.31 -10.78
CA TYR A 38 41.65 4.20 -11.92
C TYR A 38 40.85 5.44 -11.53
N ILE A 39 41.54 6.59 -11.49
CA ILE A 39 40.97 7.86 -11.08
C ILE A 39 40.84 8.72 -12.33
N GLU A 40 39.60 9.00 -12.73
CA GLU A 40 39.29 9.90 -13.82
C GLU A 40 38.76 11.21 -13.23
N PHE A 41 39.40 12.32 -13.58
CA PHE A 41 38.96 13.65 -13.15
C PHE A 41 38.12 14.30 -14.25
N ASP A 42 36.95 14.80 -13.88
CA ASP A 42 36.19 15.68 -14.77
C ASP A 42 36.98 16.99 -14.98
N ARG A 43 37.01 17.47 -16.22
CA ARG A 43 37.66 18.72 -16.62
C ARG A 43 37.01 19.95 -15.97
N THR A 44 35.81 19.81 -15.41
CA THR A 44 35.06 20.88 -14.73
C THR A 44 35.47 21.08 -13.26
N LEU A 45 36.28 20.19 -12.66
CA LEU A 45 36.68 20.26 -11.26
C LEU A 45 37.70 21.37 -10.99
N LYS A 46 37.56 22.05 -9.84
CA LYS A 46 38.54 23.06 -9.39
C LYS A 46 39.84 22.37 -8.96
N LYS A 47 40.97 23.02 -9.25
CA LYS A 47 42.31 22.53 -8.88
C LYS A 47 42.44 22.28 -7.37
N ASP A 48 41.83 23.12 -6.54
CA ASP A 48 41.90 23.01 -5.07
C ASP A 48 41.24 21.73 -4.55
N ASP A 49 40.09 21.35 -5.10
CA ASP A 49 39.38 20.11 -4.71
C ASP A 49 40.19 18.86 -5.10
N ILE A 50 40.89 18.90 -6.23
CA ILE A 50 41.79 17.81 -6.67
C ILE A 50 42.99 17.70 -5.72
N LEU A 51 43.59 18.83 -5.33
CA LEU A 51 44.71 18.87 -4.41
C LEU A 51 44.32 18.35 -3.02
N GLU A 52 43.18 18.79 -2.49
CA GLU A 52 42.64 18.33 -1.21
C GLU A 52 42.43 16.81 -1.20
N PHE A 53 41.89 16.26 -2.30
CA PHE A 53 41.74 14.83 -2.48
C PHE A 53 43.08 14.08 -2.44
N PHE A 54 44.10 14.54 -3.17
CA PHE A 54 45.42 13.92 -3.15
C PHE A 54 46.12 14.01 -1.79
N GLN A 55 45.94 15.12 -1.05
CA GLN A 55 46.45 15.25 0.31
C GLN A 55 45.82 14.22 1.26
N LYS A 56 44.49 14.07 1.20
CA LYS A 56 43.75 13.06 1.97
C LYS A 56 44.15 11.64 1.57
N LEU A 57 44.34 11.39 0.26
CA LEU A 57 44.76 10.09 -0.25
C LEU A 57 46.18 9.73 0.22
N LYS A 58 47.13 10.67 0.15
CA LYS A 58 48.50 10.50 0.64
C LYS A 58 48.53 10.21 2.14
N LYS A 59 47.72 10.94 2.93
CA LYS A 59 47.55 10.66 4.36
C LYS A 59 47.07 9.24 4.59
N PHE A 60 46.00 8.83 3.91
CA PHE A 60 45.48 7.47 4.00
C PHE A 60 46.52 6.39 3.62
N MET A 61 47.28 6.61 2.55
CA MET A 61 48.33 5.68 2.12
C MET A 61 49.45 5.55 3.15
N ASN A 62 49.91 6.66 3.72
CA ASN A 62 50.92 6.67 4.77
C ASN A 62 50.45 5.95 6.03
N ASP A 63 49.23 6.25 6.49
CA ASP A 63 48.63 5.63 7.68
C ASP A 63 48.53 4.10 7.54
N ASN A 64 48.41 3.58 6.31
CA ASN A 64 48.24 2.16 6.02
C ASN A 64 49.48 1.50 5.38
N LYS A 65 50.63 2.18 5.34
CA LYS A 65 51.89 1.71 4.74
C LYS A 65 51.71 1.21 3.28
N ILE A 66 50.91 1.93 2.48
CA ILE A 66 50.61 1.59 1.09
C ILE A 66 51.59 2.32 0.15
N THR A 67 52.31 1.57 -0.67
CA THR A 67 53.18 2.13 -1.73
C THR A 67 52.55 1.93 -3.11
N PRO A 68 52.47 2.98 -3.96
CA PRO A 68 52.02 2.83 -5.33
C PRO A 68 53.08 2.06 -6.15
N GLY A 69 52.64 1.24 -7.10
CA GLY A 69 53.53 0.47 -7.96
C GLY A 69 52.91 0.21 -9.33
N PHE A 70 53.76 -0.12 -10.30
CA PHE A 70 53.33 -0.51 -11.64
C PHE A 70 53.03 -2.01 -11.69
N ILE A 71 51.88 -2.37 -12.26
CA ILE A 71 51.48 -3.76 -12.51
C ILE A 71 51.55 -4.01 -14.01
N LYS A 72 52.22 -5.09 -14.42
CA LYS A 72 52.15 -5.56 -15.82
C LYS A 72 50.73 -6.10 -16.08
N PRO A 73 50.08 -5.73 -17.18
CA PRO A 73 48.75 -6.26 -17.51
C PRO A 73 48.83 -7.78 -17.67
N GLU A 74 48.05 -8.51 -16.87
CA GLU A 74 47.96 -9.97 -16.97
C GLU A 74 47.07 -10.34 -18.17
N THR A 75 47.54 -11.23 -19.05
CA THR A 75 46.73 -11.71 -20.19
C THR A 75 45.71 -12.73 -19.69
N LEU A 76 44.44 -12.32 -19.65
CA LEU A 76 43.34 -13.19 -19.23
C LEU A 76 43.02 -14.20 -20.34
N LYS A 77 42.91 -15.49 -20.00
CA LYS A 77 42.51 -16.55 -20.95
C LYS A 77 40.99 -16.66 -21.01
N ASN A 78 40.43 -16.55 -22.20
CA ASN A 78 38.98 -16.60 -22.39
C ASN A 78 38.46 -18.02 -22.13
N ASP A 79 37.33 -18.14 -21.43
CA ASP A 79 36.74 -19.44 -21.08
C ASP A 79 35.94 -19.98 -22.27
N LYS A 80 36.47 -21.00 -22.95
CA LYS A 80 35.82 -21.64 -24.12
C LYS A 80 34.44 -22.21 -23.79
N PHE A 81 34.17 -22.56 -22.54
CA PHE A 81 32.89 -23.12 -22.10
C PHE A 81 31.94 -22.08 -21.51
N PHE A 82 32.27 -20.78 -21.59
CA PHE A 82 31.47 -19.73 -20.98
C PHE A 82 29.99 -19.79 -21.39
N TYR A 83 29.70 -19.90 -22.69
CA TYR A 83 28.32 -19.94 -23.18
C TYR A 83 27.57 -21.19 -22.68
N LEU A 84 28.21 -22.37 -22.72
CA LEU A 84 27.63 -23.61 -22.23
C LEU A 84 27.31 -23.53 -20.73
N LYS A 85 28.24 -23.02 -19.92
CA LYS A 85 28.03 -22.77 -18.48
C LYS A 85 26.85 -21.82 -18.23
N ASN A 86 26.70 -20.77 -19.05
CA ASN A 86 25.58 -19.83 -18.95
C ASN A 86 24.24 -20.50 -19.29
N ILE A 87 24.20 -21.37 -20.30
CA ILE A 87 23.00 -22.13 -20.67
C ILE A 87 22.60 -23.08 -19.54
N ILE A 88 23.56 -23.86 -19.02
CA ILE A 88 23.32 -24.77 -17.89
C ILE A 88 22.84 -23.99 -16.66
N ALA A 89 23.48 -22.85 -16.35
CA ALA A 89 23.09 -22.00 -15.23
C ALA A 89 21.66 -21.50 -15.37
N ALA A 90 21.29 -21.05 -16.58
CA ALA A 90 19.94 -20.58 -16.88
C ALA A 90 18.91 -21.70 -16.69
N THR A 91 19.18 -22.91 -17.19
CA THR A 91 18.28 -24.05 -17.07
C THR A 91 18.09 -24.46 -15.61
N VAL A 92 19.18 -24.62 -14.85
CA VAL A 92 19.13 -24.96 -13.42
C VAL A 92 18.31 -23.92 -12.64
N LEU A 93 18.51 -22.64 -12.97
CA LEU A 93 17.79 -21.56 -12.32
C LEU A 93 16.29 -21.57 -12.62
N ILE A 94 15.89 -21.76 -13.87
CA ILE A 94 14.48 -21.80 -14.27
C ILE A 94 13.78 -22.97 -13.56
N LEU A 95 14.39 -24.15 -13.61
CA LEU A 95 13.87 -25.34 -12.91
C LEU A 95 13.77 -25.09 -11.41
N TYR A 96 14.78 -24.44 -10.82
CA TYR A 96 14.77 -24.10 -9.40
C TYR A 96 13.61 -23.16 -9.03
N ILE A 97 13.37 -22.11 -9.81
CA ILE A 97 12.32 -21.13 -9.50
C ILE A 97 10.93 -21.78 -9.60
N ILE A 98 10.71 -22.63 -10.62
CA ILE A 98 9.47 -23.40 -10.74
C ILE A 98 9.32 -24.35 -9.55
N TYR A 99 10.39 -25.06 -9.18
CA TYR A 99 10.41 -25.97 -8.05
C TYR A 99 10.11 -25.25 -6.72
N ILE A 100 10.77 -24.13 -6.43
CA ILE A 100 10.58 -23.44 -5.15
C ILE A 100 9.17 -22.86 -5.07
N TYR A 101 8.62 -22.33 -6.16
CA TYR A 101 7.28 -21.79 -6.19
C TYR A 101 6.22 -22.87 -5.95
N THR A 102 6.28 -23.96 -6.72
CA THR A 102 5.34 -25.08 -6.60
C THR A 102 5.40 -25.68 -5.19
N LYS A 103 6.60 -25.94 -4.65
CA LYS A 103 6.74 -26.46 -3.29
C LYS A 103 6.34 -25.49 -2.18
N CYS A 104 6.43 -24.18 -2.42
CA CYS A 104 5.85 -23.19 -1.50
C CYS A 104 4.33 -23.25 -1.53
N LEU A 105 3.71 -23.34 -2.71
CA LEU A 105 2.25 -23.45 -2.88
C LEU A 105 1.68 -24.77 -2.33
N ASP A 106 2.44 -25.86 -2.40
CA ASP A 106 2.07 -27.13 -1.77
C ASP A 106 2.20 -27.10 -0.23
N GLY A 107 2.77 -26.03 0.35
CA GLY A 107 3.06 -25.92 1.78
C GLY A 107 4.23 -26.78 2.26
N ASN A 108 4.97 -27.43 1.35
CA ASN A 108 6.06 -28.37 1.63
C ASN A 108 7.37 -27.68 2.05
N ILE A 109 7.53 -26.38 1.78
CA ILE A 109 8.74 -25.62 2.09
C ILE A 109 8.44 -24.46 3.04
N SER A 110 9.27 -24.33 4.09
CA SER A 110 9.25 -23.20 5.01
C SER A 110 10.14 -22.05 4.53
N PHE A 111 9.93 -20.85 5.07
CA PHE A 111 10.74 -19.67 4.75
C PHE A 111 12.25 -19.90 4.91
N LEU A 112 12.68 -20.54 6.01
CA LEU A 112 14.10 -20.82 6.22
C LEU A 112 14.62 -21.82 5.18
N LYS A 113 13.89 -22.92 4.94
CA LYS A 113 14.29 -23.92 3.93
C LYS A 113 14.40 -23.30 2.53
N ALA A 114 13.46 -22.44 2.15
CA ALA A 114 13.50 -21.74 0.86
C ALA A 114 14.76 -20.86 0.73
N ASN A 115 15.02 -20.03 1.74
CA ASN A 115 16.18 -19.13 1.71
C ASN A 115 17.51 -19.90 1.75
N THR A 116 17.62 -20.97 2.54
CA THR A 116 18.83 -21.83 2.57
C THR A 116 19.06 -22.50 1.23
N LEU A 117 18.01 -23.02 0.58
CA LEU A 117 18.12 -23.66 -0.73
C LEU A 117 18.50 -22.64 -1.81
N THR A 118 17.89 -21.46 -1.81
CA THR A 118 18.23 -20.37 -2.74
C THR A 118 19.67 -19.92 -2.58
N PHE A 119 20.14 -19.81 -1.32
CA PHE A 119 21.53 -19.48 -1.02
C PHE A 119 22.49 -20.54 -1.57
N ALA A 120 22.21 -21.83 -1.34
CA ALA A 120 23.03 -22.93 -1.84
C ALA A 120 23.10 -22.95 -3.37
N ILE A 121 21.97 -22.76 -4.05
CA ILE A 121 21.91 -22.72 -5.52
C ILE A 121 22.62 -21.47 -6.07
N GLY A 122 22.44 -20.32 -5.43
CA GLY A 122 23.16 -19.10 -5.79
C GLY A 122 24.67 -19.32 -5.72
N PHE A 123 25.16 -19.86 -4.61
CA PHE A 123 26.57 -20.18 -4.41
C PHE A 123 27.09 -21.17 -5.47
N PHE A 124 26.35 -22.25 -5.74
CA PHE A 124 26.70 -23.23 -6.77
C PHE A 124 26.79 -22.59 -8.16
N ILE A 125 25.80 -21.78 -8.55
CA ILE A 125 25.83 -21.09 -9.85
C ILE A 125 27.02 -20.14 -9.92
N THR A 126 27.30 -19.35 -8.87
CA THR A 126 28.50 -18.48 -8.82
C THR A 126 29.77 -19.28 -9.05
N ALA A 127 29.94 -20.40 -8.35
CA ALA A 127 31.11 -21.26 -8.50
C ALA A 127 31.24 -21.78 -9.93
N MET A 128 30.13 -22.16 -10.57
CA MET A 128 30.11 -22.69 -11.92
C MET A 128 30.46 -21.65 -12.99
N ILE A 129 29.94 -20.43 -12.87
CA ILE A 129 30.15 -19.35 -13.85
C ILE A 129 31.44 -18.56 -13.60
N SER A 130 32.10 -18.75 -12.45
CA SER A 130 33.29 -18.00 -12.08
C SER A 130 34.46 -18.32 -13.01
N ASN A 131 35.00 -17.26 -13.62
CA ASN A 131 36.22 -17.27 -14.43
C ASN A 131 36.91 -15.90 -14.33
N ASP A 132 38.14 -15.80 -14.82
CA ASP A 132 38.93 -14.57 -14.68
C ASP A 132 38.22 -13.33 -15.28
N PHE A 133 37.48 -13.49 -16.38
CA PHE A 133 36.74 -12.39 -17.02
C PHE A 133 35.51 -11.93 -16.20
N THR A 134 34.76 -12.86 -15.63
CA THR A 134 33.55 -12.58 -14.82
C THR A 134 33.90 -12.06 -13.43
N MET A 135 34.96 -12.56 -12.82
CA MET A 135 35.48 -12.09 -11.53
C MET A 135 36.02 -10.66 -11.62
N ASN A 136 36.56 -10.28 -12.78
CA ASN A 136 37.00 -8.91 -13.04
C ASN A 136 35.90 -8.02 -13.65
N GLY A 137 34.72 -8.57 -13.93
CA GLY A 137 33.57 -7.82 -14.43
C GLY A 137 33.61 -7.46 -15.92
N PHE A 138 34.62 -7.94 -16.67
CA PHE A 138 34.73 -7.75 -18.12
C PHE A 138 33.62 -8.46 -18.89
N GLN A 139 33.13 -9.58 -18.35
CA GLN A 139 32.05 -10.33 -18.94
C GLN A 139 30.94 -10.53 -17.91
N LYS A 140 29.72 -10.10 -18.23
CA LYS A 140 28.55 -10.31 -17.38
C LYS A 140 27.81 -11.57 -17.84
N PRO A 141 27.24 -12.38 -16.92
CA PRO A 141 26.45 -13.54 -17.33
C PRO A 141 25.19 -13.08 -18.08
N HIS A 142 24.93 -13.69 -19.24
CA HIS A 142 23.89 -13.20 -20.16
C HIS A 142 22.47 -13.55 -19.69
N PHE A 143 22.34 -14.63 -18.90
CA PHE A 143 21.05 -15.13 -18.42
C PHE A 143 20.43 -14.29 -17.30
N VAL A 144 21.17 -13.36 -16.69
CA VAL A 144 20.71 -12.59 -15.52
C VAL A 144 19.39 -11.86 -15.78
N LYS A 145 19.17 -11.37 -17.01
CA LYS A 145 17.91 -10.71 -17.39
C LYS A 145 16.75 -11.72 -17.54
N LEU A 146 17.00 -12.88 -18.14
CA LEU A 146 16.04 -13.98 -18.27
C LEU A 146 15.48 -14.44 -16.92
N CYS A 147 16.29 -14.36 -15.87
CA CYS A 147 15.92 -14.70 -14.49
C CYS A 147 14.71 -13.91 -13.96
N PHE A 148 14.49 -12.69 -14.47
CA PHE A 148 13.36 -11.86 -14.04
C PHE A 148 12.12 -12.08 -14.92
N TYR A 149 12.32 -12.42 -16.20
CA TYR A 149 11.23 -12.60 -17.16
C TYR A 149 10.53 -13.95 -16.98
N VAL A 150 11.28 -15.04 -16.87
CA VAL A 150 10.70 -16.40 -16.83
C VAL A 150 9.76 -16.59 -15.63
N PRO A 151 10.10 -16.16 -14.40
CA PRO A 151 9.19 -16.30 -13.27
C PRO A 151 7.95 -15.42 -13.39
N ALA A 152 8.08 -14.22 -13.95
CA ALA A 152 6.94 -13.33 -14.18
C ALA A 152 5.96 -13.95 -15.20
N ILE A 153 6.49 -14.52 -16.29
CA ILE A 153 5.71 -15.23 -17.31
C ILE A 153 5.05 -16.48 -16.70
N TYR A 154 5.79 -17.26 -15.92
CA TYR A 154 5.27 -18.47 -15.28
C TYR A 154 4.18 -18.15 -14.25
N ILE A 155 4.38 -17.15 -13.39
CA ILE A 155 3.36 -16.68 -12.43
C ILE A 155 2.12 -16.19 -13.19
N PHE A 156 2.31 -15.42 -14.26
CA PHE A 156 1.21 -14.95 -15.10
C PHE A 156 0.43 -16.12 -15.73
N ALA A 157 1.14 -17.06 -16.35
CA ALA A 157 0.54 -18.26 -16.93
C ALA A 157 -0.18 -19.10 -15.88
N PHE A 158 0.41 -19.26 -14.69
CA PHE A 158 -0.21 -19.96 -13.57
C PHE A 158 -1.53 -19.29 -13.14
N LEU A 159 -1.53 -17.96 -12.97
CA LEU A 159 -2.71 -17.22 -12.56
C LEU A 159 -3.82 -17.23 -13.62
N VAL A 160 -3.47 -17.19 -14.91
CA VAL A 160 -4.45 -17.20 -16.00
C VAL A 160 -5.00 -18.61 -16.24
N ILE A 161 -4.12 -19.60 -16.37
CA ILE A 161 -4.47 -20.97 -16.81
C ILE A 161 -5.06 -21.78 -15.66
N TYR A 162 -4.46 -21.74 -14.47
CA TYR A 162 -4.88 -22.62 -13.36
C TYR A 162 -5.97 -22.03 -12.47
N LYS A 163 -6.13 -20.69 -12.44
CA LYS A 163 -7.14 -20.03 -11.59
C LYS A 163 -8.32 -19.46 -12.37
N ASP A 164 -8.40 -19.77 -13.66
CA ASP A 164 -9.46 -19.33 -14.58
C ASP A 164 -9.73 -17.82 -14.47
N PHE A 165 -8.63 -17.07 -14.30
CA PHE A 165 -8.71 -15.65 -14.02
C PHE A 165 -9.01 -14.93 -15.35
N LYS A 166 -10.27 -14.50 -15.52
CA LYS A 166 -10.65 -13.67 -16.67
C LYS A 166 -9.75 -12.44 -16.69
N ILE A 167 -8.94 -12.32 -17.75
CA ILE A 167 -7.97 -11.26 -17.92
C ILE A 167 -8.73 -9.93 -17.95
N ASN A 168 -8.63 -9.17 -16.85
CA ASN A 168 -9.01 -7.79 -16.87
C ASN A 168 -7.88 -7.01 -17.55
N TRP A 169 -8.13 -6.58 -18.77
CA TRP A 169 -7.16 -5.82 -19.56
C TRP A 169 -6.57 -4.63 -18.80
N THR A 170 -7.33 -3.98 -17.90
CA THR A 170 -6.79 -2.91 -17.05
C THR A 170 -5.70 -3.38 -16.09
N ILE A 171 -5.86 -4.55 -15.46
CA ILE A 171 -4.83 -5.14 -14.58
C ILE A 171 -3.62 -5.56 -15.40
N PHE A 172 -3.84 -6.13 -16.60
CA PHE A 172 -2.76 -6.45 -17.52
C PHE A 172 -1.96 -5.22 -17.93
N THR A 173 -2.63 -4.13 -18.33
CA THR A 173 -1.98 -2.87 -18.67
C THR A 173 -1.21 -2.29 -17.48
N ILE A 174 -1.75 -2.38 -16.26
CA ILE A 174 -1.04 -1.93 -15.04
C ILE A 174 0.20 -2.78 -14.78
N LEU A 175 0.12 -4.10 -14.92
CA LEU A 175 1.29 -5.00 -14.77
C LEU A 175 2.35 -4.73 -15.83
N VAL A 176 1.96 -4.47 -17.08
CA VAL A 176 2.85 -4.07 -18.17
C VAL A 176 3.47 -2.69 -17.91
N LEU A 177 2.72 -1.72 -17.39
CA LEU A 177 3.25 -0.41 -17.02
C LEU A 177 4.22 -0.50 -15.83
N LEU A 178 3.90 -1.27 -14.79
CA LEU A 178 4.83 -1.54 -13.68
C LEU A 178 6.09 -2.26 -14.15
N TYR A 179 5.95 -3.13 -15.15
CA TYR A 179 7.06 -3.79 -15.83
C TYR A 179 7.94 -2.80 -16.60
N ILE A 180 7.35 -1.89 -17.39
CA ILE A 180 8.06 -0.83 -18.12
C ILE A 180 8.77 0.11 -17.14
N ILE A 181 8.11 0.50 -16.04
CA ILE A 181 8.72 1.30 -14.99
C ILE A 181 9.87 0.53 -14.32
N GLY A 182 9.68 -0.77 -14.06
CA GLY A 182 10.70 -1.64 -13.48
C GLY A 182 11.95 -1.77 -14.36
N THR A 183 11.78 -1.94 -15.68
CA THR A 183 12.89 -2.00 -16.64
C THR A 183 13.52 -0.62 -16.84
N TYR A 184 12.72 0.45 -16.89
CA TYR A 184 13.22 1.83 -16.93
C TYR A 184 14.09 2.15 -15.71
N ARG A 185 13.68 1.75 -14.49
CA ARG A 185 14.49 1.91 -13.27
C ARG A 185 15.80 1.10 -13.29
N LEU A 186 15.80 -0.07 -13.92
CA LEU A 186 17.01 -0.87 -14.09
C LEU A 186 17.99 -0.26 -15.10
N THR A 187 17.47 0.53 -16.06
CA THR A 187 18.27 1.16 -17.13
C THR A 187 18.78 2.55 -16.73
N PHE A 188 18.02 3.33 -15.95
CA PHE A 188 18.33 4.74 -15.63
C PHE A 188 18.76 4.99 -14.17
N GLU A 189 18.95 3.94 -13.36
CA GLU A 189 19.35 4.00 -11.93
C GLU A 189 18.53 4.97 -11.06
N TYR A 190 17.31 5.33 -11.47
CA TYR A 190 16.49 6.29 -10.76
C TYR A 190 15.86 5.67 -9.50
N ALA A 191 16.16 6.25 -8.34
CA ALA A 191 15.60 5.88 -7.04
C ALA A 191 14.99 7.09 -6.34
N PRO A 192 13.81 6.96 -5.70
CA PRO A 192 13.21 8.04 -4.91
C PRO A 192 14.17 8.55 -3.83
N LYS A 193 14.13 9.86 -3.51
CA LYS A 193 14.98 10.48 -2.48
C LYS A 193 14.92 9.76 -1.12
N ILE A 194 13.74 9.27 -0.74
CA ILE A 194 13.54 8.52 0.50
C ILE A 194 14.29 7.17 0.48
N GLU A 195 14.29 6.48 -0.67
CA GLU A 195 15.01 5.21 -0.86
C GLU A 195 16.50 5.46 -0.72
N LEU A 196 17.03 6.50 -1.39
CA LEU A 196 18.44 6.88 -1.30
C LEU A 196 18.87 7.20 0.14
N LYS A 197 18.04 7.91 0.91
CA LYS A 197 18.34 8.22 2.32
C LYS A 197 18.45 6.95 3.18
N ILE A 198 17.47 6.03 3.07
CA ILE A 198 17.51 4.75 3.79
C ILE A 198 18.72 3.93 3.35
N ARG A 199 19.00 3.94 2.05
CA ARG A 199 20.13 3.27 1.43
C ARG A 199 21.47 3.76 1.98
N ASN A 200 21.63 5.05 2.23
CA ASN A 200 22.84 5.63 2.81
C ASN A 200 22.98 5.24 4.30
N ILE A 201 21.90 5.34 5.08
CA ILE A 201 21.89 4.94 6.50
C ILE A 201 22.32 3.47 6.66
N LEU A 202 21.79 2.57 5.82
CA LEU A 202 22.17 1.16 5.88
C LEU A 202 23.61 0.92 5.41
N GLU A 203 24.14 1.73 4.50
CA GLU A 203 25.56 1.67 4.10
C GLU A 203 26.51 2.20 5.18
N GLU A 204 26.05 3.11 6.06
CA GLU A 204 26.83 3.62 7.19
C GLU A 204 26.85 2.64 8.38
N ILE A 205 25.72 1.97 8.63
CA ILE A 205 25.57 1.04 9.78
C ILE A 205 26.13 -0.35 9.46
N LEU A 206 26.01 -0.82 8.22
CA LEU A 206 26.32 -2.20 7.83
C LEU A 206 27.56 -2.29 6.94
N ILE A 207 28.39 -3.31 7.18
CA ILE A 207 29.53 -3.66 6.30
C ILE A 207 29.07 -3.91 4.86
N ALA A 208 27.89 -4.49 4.69
CA ALA A 208 27.31 -4.76 3.38
C ALA A 208 25.80 -4.53 3.41
N ARG A 209 25.33 -3.49 2.71
CA ARG A 209 23.89 -3.20 2.65
C ARG A 209 23.10 -4.34 1.96
N PRO A 210 22.01 -4.86 2.53
CA PRO A 210 21.09 -5.76 1.83
C PRO A 210 20.40 -5.06 0.66
N ARG A 211 19.97 -5.80 -0.36
CA ARG A 211 19.21 -5.17 -1.46
C ARG A 211 17.90 -4.60 -0.90
N PHE A 212 17.61 -3.34 -1.20
CA PHE A 212 16.40 -2.66 -0.69
C PHE A 212 15.12 -3.43 -1.03
N LYS A 213 15.09 -4.09 -2.19
CA LYS A 213 13.98 -4.95 -2.62
C LYS A 213 13.73 -6.11 -1.66
N GLU A 214 14.78 -6.74 -1.12
CA GLU A 214 14.68 -7.88 -0.19
C GLU A 214 14.05 -7.47 1.15
N LEU A 215 14.30 -6.24 1.61
CA LEU A 215 13.69 -5.72 2.84
C LEU A 215 12.17 -5.62 2.75
N ILE A 216 11.61 -5.56 1.53
CA ILE A 216 10.17 -5.50 1.29
C ILE A 216 9.65 -6.89 0.92
N THR A 217 10.34 -7.61 0.03
CA THR A 217 9.81 -8.86 -0.54
C THR A 217 10.01 -10.07 0.38
N GLN A 218 11.04 -10.11 1.22
CA GLN A 218 11.22 -11.17 2.22
C GLN A 218 10.10 -11.21 3.27
N PRO A 219 9.69 -10.09 3.92
CA PRO A 219 8.59 -10.14 4.87
C PRO A 219 7.25 -10.51 4.21
N ILE A 220 7.02 -10.06 2.96
CA ILE A 220 5.87 -10.47 2.16
C ILE A 220 5.89 -11.98 1.88
N PHE A 221 7.05 -12.54 1.54
CA PHE A 221 7.21 -13.97 1.30
C PHE A 221 6.90 -14.80 2.56
N LEU A 222 7.43 -14.37 3.72
CA LEU A 222 7.13 -15.02 5.00
C LEU A 222 5.64 -14.97 5.33
N LEU A 223 5.01 -13.80 5.18
CA LEU A 223 3.58 -13.64 5.41
C LEU A 223 2.76 -14.55 4.48
N GLY A 224 3.10 -14.59 3.19
CA GLY A 224 2.45 -15.44 2.19
C GLY A 224 2.47 -16.92 2.58
N ILE A 225 3.63 -17.44 3.01
CA ILE A 225 3.76 -18.83 3.50
C ILE A 225 2.85 -19.09 4.71
N TYR A 226 2.77 -18.16 5.66
CA TYR A 226 1.88 -18.31 6.82
C TYR A 226 0.40 -18.23 6.44
N MET A 227 0.03 -17.33 5.53
CA MET A 227 -1.34 -17.19 5.05
C MET A 227 -1.81 -18.42 4.28
N LEU A 228 -0.90 -19.07 3.54
CA LEU A 228 -1.17 -20.31 2.83
C LEU A 228 -1.53 -21.44 3.80
N LYS A 229 -0.78 -21.59 4.89
CA LYS A 229 -1.06 -22.57 5.95
C LYS A 229 -2.44 -22.38 6.58
N ASN A 230 -2.92 -21.15 6.62
CA ASN A 230 -4.25 -20.79 7.14
C ASN A 230 -5.34 -20.75 6.05
N LYS A 231 -5.06 -21.28 4.85
CA LYS A 231 -5.99 -21.34 3.70
C LYS A 231 -6.57 -19.98 3.30
N ILE A 232 -5.77 -18.92 3.40
CA ILE A 232 -6.21 -17.58 3.01
C ILE A 232 -5.94 -17.37 1.52
N ASN A 233 -7.00 -17.04 0.75
CA ASN A 233 -6.95 -16.88 -0.71
C ASN A 233 -5.86 -15.90 -1.21
N ALA A 234 -5.49 -14.90 -0.41
CA ALA A 234 -4.47 -13.93 -0.81
C ALA A 234 -3.02 -14.47 -0.74
N ALA A 235 -2.81 -15.65 -0.16
CA ALA A 235 -1.48 -16.20 0.10
C ALA A 235 -0.64 -16.40 -1.17
N GLU A 236 -1.24 -16.92 -2.23
CA GLU A 236 -0.55 -17.25 -3.49
C GLU A 236 0.00 -15.99 -4.18
N TYR A 237 -0.74 -14.89 -4.13
CA TYR A 237 -0.30 -13.59 -4.66
C TYR A 237 0.89 -13.04 -3.86
N LEU A 238 0.86 -13.16 -2.52
CA LEU A 238 1.97 -12.73 -1.68
C LEU A 238 3.21 -13.61 -1.86
N ILE A 239 3.04 -14.93 -2.05
CA ILE A 239 4.14 -15.84 -2.40
C ILE A 239 4.73 -15.44 -3.75
N SER A 240 3.90 -15.11 -4.73
CA SER A 240 4.33 -14.65 -6.06
C SER A 240 5.18 -13.37 -6.01
N ILE A 241 4.73 -12.36 -5.25
CA ILE A 241 5.50 -11.13 -5.01
C ILE A 241 6.76 -11.44 -4.20
N GLY A 242 6.63 -12.32 -3.20
CA GLY A 242 7.70 -12.74 -2.31
C GLY A 242 8.83 -13.49 -3.03
N LEU A 243 8.55 -14.23 -4.11
CA LEU A 243 9.57 -14.87 -4.94
C LEU A 243 10.62 -13.89 -5.48
N LEU A 244 10.28 -12.61 -5.64
CA LEU A 244 11.24 -11.58 -6.02
C LEU A 244 12.41 -11.49 -5.03
N SER A 245 12.21 -11.86 -3.76
CA SER A 245 13.30 -12.00 -2.77
C SER A 245 14.27 -13.12 -3.14
N GLN A 246 13.76 -14.27 -3.58
CA GLN A 246 14.58 -15.43 -3.97
C GLN A 246 15.38 -15.11 -5.24
N LEU A 247 14.76 -14.45 -6.22
CA LEU A 247 15.45 -13.94 -7.40
C LEU A 247 16.53 -12.91 -7.05
N SER A 248 16.27 -12.07 -6.06
CA SER A 248 17.24 -11.07 -5.58
C SER A 248 18.46 -11.72 -4.92
N ILE A 249 18.28 -12.79 -4.14
CA ILE A 249 19.39 -13.58 -3.58
C ILE A 249 20.23 -14.16 -4.72
N LEU A 250 19.60 -14.83 -5.69
CA LEU A 250 20.29 -15.43 -6.85
C LEU A 250 21.05 -14.37 -7.65
N ASN A 251 20.42 -13.23 -7.90
CA ASN A 251 21.05 -12.09 -8.56
C ASN A 251 22.25 -11.54 -7.77
N THR A 252 22.23 -11.60 -6.43
CA THR A 252 23.39 -11.25 -5.59
C THR A 252 24.61 -12.08 -5.94
N PHE A 253 24.39 -13.37 -6.16
CA PHE A 253 25.42 -14.35 -6.50
C PHE A 253 25.89 -14.26 -7.96
N PHE A 254 25.06 -13.74 -8.87
CA PHE A 254 25.45 -13.54 -10.28
C PHE A 254 26.42 -12.36 -10.48
N HIS A 255 26.56 -11.48 -9.48
CA HIS A 255 27.63 -10.47 -9.47
C HIS A 255 28.94 -11.07 -8.96
N VAL A 256 29.51 -11.98 -9.75
CA VAL A 256 30.75 -12.72 -9.43
C VAL A 256 31.93 -11.81 -9.07
N HIS A 257 31.96 -10.60 -9.65
CA HIS A 257 32.98 -9.60 -9.35
C HIS A 257 32.94 -9.07 -7.91
N THR A 258 31.80 -9.19 -7.21
CA THR A 258 31.73 -8.81 -5.80
C THR A 258 32.38 -9.88 -4.91
N PRO A 259 33.14 -9.51 -3.85
CA PRO A 259 33.74 -10.50 -2.97
C PRO A 259 32.66 -11.42 -2.38
N ILE A 260 32.91 -12.72 -2.37
CA ILE A 260 31.89 -13.70 -1.95
C ILE A 260 31.47 -13.50 -0.49
N SER A 261 32.41 -13.13 0.38
CA SER A 261 32.13 -12.78 1.79
C SER A 261 31.11 -11.64 1.90
N ILE A 262 31.27 -10.59 1.09
CA ILE A 262 30.35 -9.46 1.05
C ILE A 262 28.97 -9.90 0.53
N SER A 263 28.93 -10.72 -0.52
CA SER A 263 27.67 -11.24 -1.05
C SER A 263 26.93 -12.12 -0.04
N ILE A 264 27.64 -12.98 0.69
CA ILE A 264 27.08 -13.79 1.78
C ILE A 264 26.49 -12.88 2.87
N LEU A 265 27.25 -11.88 3.34
CA LEU A 265 26.78 -10.94 4.36
C LEU A 265 25.51 -10.20 3.93
N ARG A 266 25.44 -9.72 2.68
CA ARG A 266 24.23 -9.05 2.16
C ARG A 266 23.00 -9.95 2.25
N VAL A 267 23.14 -11.22 1.86
CA VAL A 267 22.05 -12.19 1.88
C VAL A 267 21.64 -12.53 3.30
N LEU A 268 22.60 -12.74 4.20
CA LEU A 268 22.32 -12.99 5.63
C LEU A 268 21.56 -11.83 6.26
N TYR A 269 21.96 -10.58 6.01
CA TYR A 269 21.21 -9.41 6.48
C TYR A 269 19.82 -9.32 5.86
N GLY A 270 19.69 -9.60 4.56
CA GLY A 270 18.39 -9.62 3.87
C GLY A 270 17.43 -10.64 4.47
N ILE A 271 17.90 -11.86 4.73
CA ILE A 271 17.12 -12.93 5.36
C ILE A 271 16.77 -12.57 6.81
N LEU A 272 17.73 -12.07 7.60
CA LEU A 272 17.53 -11.73 9.01
C LEU A 272 16.50 -10.61 9.17
N PHE A 273 16.70 -9.47 8.49
CA PHE A 273 15.75 -8.36 8.56
C PHE A 273 14.40 -8.73 7.97
N GLY A 274 14.39 -9.51 6.89
CA GLY A 274 13.16 -10.02 6.29
C GLY A 274 12.37 -10.93 7.22
N PHE A 275 13.06 -11.79 7.98
CA PHE A 275 12.45 -12.65 8.99
C PHE A 275 11.85 -11.83 10.14
N LEU A 276 12.61 -10.90 10.72
CA LEU A 276 12.16 -10.05 11.83
C LEU A 276 10.94 -9.20 11.43
N THR A 277 11.04 -8.49 10.30
CA THR A 277 9.95 -7.67 9.78
C THR A 277 8.75 -8.51 9.36
N GLY A 278 8.97 -9.73 8.83
CA GLY A 278 7.90 -10.64 8.44
C GLY A 278 7.14 -11.21 9.64
N ILE A 279 7.81 -11.46 10.77
CA ILE A 279 7.15 -11.83 12.03
C ILE A 279 6.27 -10.69 12.53
N ILE A 280 6.76 -9.46 12.49
CA ILE A 280 5.98 -8.27 12.87
C ILE A 280 4.74 -8.18 11.98
N LEU A 281 4.91 -8.31 10.67
CA LEU A 281 3.81 -8.25 9.70
C LEU A 281 2.79 -9.38 9.91
N LYS A 282 3.25 -10.61 10.16
CA LYS A 282 2.39 -11.74 10.56
C LYS A 282 1.61 -11.42 11.82
N LYS A 283 2.26 -10.92 12.87
CA LYS A 283 1.60 -10.57 14.14
C LYS A 283 0.52 -9.53 13.93
N ILE A 284 0.80 -8.50 13.14
CA ILE A 284 -0.17 -7.47 12.80
C ILE A 284 -1.37 -8.04 12.04
N TYR A 285 -1.13 -8.96 11.09
CA TYR A 285 -2.19 -9.56 10.28
C TYR A 285 -3.11 -10.48 11.11
N PHE A 286 -2.54 -11.36 11.94
CA PHE A 286 -3.29 -12.37 12.68
C PHE A 286 -3.78 -11.91 14.07
N ASN A 287 -3.09 -11.00 14.74
CA ASN A 287 -3.45 -10.53 16.09
C ASN A 287 -4.11 -9.14 16.05
N LYS A 288 -5.14 -9.01 15.20
CA LYS A 288 -5.95 -7.78 15.13
C LYS A 288 -6.74 -7.59 16.42
N LYS A 289 -6.86 -6.33 16.84
CA LYS A 289 -7.69 -5.93 17.98
C LYS A 289 -9.18 -6.07 17.63
N SER A 290 -9.97 -6.57 18.58
CA SER A 290 -11.44 -6.53 18.53
C SER A 290 -11.93 -5.10 18.70
N GLU A 291 -11.70 -4.29 17.66
CA GLU A 291 -12.07 -2.88 17.54
C GLU A 291 -12.65 -2.65 16.14
N VAL A 292 -13.61 -1.73 16.06
CA VAL A 292 -14.22 -1.22 14.83
C VAL A 292 -13.62 0.15 14.50
N TYR A 293 -12.99 0.29 13.34
CA TYR A 293 -12.52 1.60 12.87
C TYR A 293 -13.47 2.16 11.80
N VAL A 294 -14.10 3.29 12.10
CA VAL A 294 -15.13 3.89 11.25
C VAL A 294 -14.54 5.01 10.41
N VAL A 295 -14.80 4.94 9.12
CA VAL A 295 -14.29 5.83 8.08
C VAL A 295 -15.48 6.53 7.43
N GLY A 296 -15.50 7.86 7.46
CA GLY A 296 -16.58 8.70 6.96
C GLY A 296 -16.18 10.17 6.90
N TYR A 297 -17.08 11.04 6.46
CA TYR A 297 -16.87 12.50 6.43
C TYR A 297 -17.14 13.16 7.80
N PHE A 298 -16.50 12.67 8.85
CA PHE A 298 -16.72 13.16 10.22
C PHE A 298 -15.81 14.34 10.59
N GLY A 299 -16.31 15.28 11.41
CA GLY A 299 -15.55 16.42 11.91
C GLY A 299 -15.65 17.68 11.04
N PHE A 300 -16.37 17.62 9.92
CA PHE A 300 -16.59 18.77 9.01
C PHE A 300 -17.84 19.59 9.36
N GLN A 301 -18.50 19.31 10.49
CA GLN A 301 -19.72 20.00 10.94
C GLN A 301 -20.87 19.94 9.90
N ASN A 302 -20.94 18.85 9.14
CA ASN A 302 -22.08 18.56 8.27
C ASN A 302 -23.13 17.78 9.08
N PHE A 303 -24.31 18.36 9.25
CA PHE A 303 -25.41 17.77 10.03
C PHE A 303 -25.62 16.27 9.72
N GLY A 304 -25.65 15.89 8.45
CA GLY A 304 -25.90 14.50 8.06
C GLY A 304 -24.79 13.54 8.48
N ASP A 305 -23.52 13.95 8.37
CA ASP A 305 -22.38 13.10 8.75
C ASP A 305 -22.24 13.03 10.27
N GLU A 306 -22.51 14.13 10.99
CA GLU A 306 -22.54 14.14 12.45
C GLU A 306 -23.70 13.32 13.03
N LEU A 307 -24.87 13.30 12.35
CA LEU A 307 -25.98 12.42 12.71
C LEU A 307 -25.61 10.93 12.58
N ILE A 308 -24.94 10.54 11.48
CA ILE A 308 -24.43 9.18 11.31
C ILE A 308 -23.42 8.83 12.42
N LYS A 309 -22.51 9.76 12.74
CA LYS A 309 -21.52 9.59 13.79
C LYS A 309 -22.19 9.35 15.14
N LYS A 310 -23.20 10.15 15.49
CA LYS A 310 -23.97 10.06 16.73
C LYS A 310 -24.72 8.73 16.80
N ALA A 311 -25.43 8.35 15.73
CA ALA A 311 -26.14 7.07 15.64
C ALA A 311 -25.21 5.86 15.81
N LEU A 312 -24.05 5.87 15.17
CA LEU A 312 -23.05 4.80 15.30
C LEU A 312 -22.41 4.78 16.69
N SER A 313 -22.08 5.93 17.27
CA SER A 313 -21.47 6.00 18.60
C SER A 313 -22.37 5.36 19.65
N GLU A 314 -23.65 5.74 19.67
CA GLU A 314 -24.61 5.15 20.60
C GLU A 314 -24.85 3.66 20.31
N PHE A 315 -24.95 3.27 19.03
CA PHE A 315 -25.07 1.86 18.68
C PHE A 315 -23.89 1.04 19.22
N PHE A 316 -22.64 1.53 19.12
CA PHE A 316 -21.49 0.82 19.66
C PHE A 316 -21.44 0.83 21.18
N GLU A 317 -21.78 1.94 21.82
CA GLU A 317 -21.83 2.07 23.28
C GLU A 317 -22.87 1.11 23.90
N GLU A 318 -24.08 1.08 23.35
CA GLU A 318 -25.16 0.19 23.79
C GLU A 318 -24.77 -1.29 23.69
N ASN A 319 -24.01 -1.66 22.64
CA ASN A 319 -23.56 -3.03 22.41
C ASN A 319 -22.15 -3.31 22.97
N LYS A 320 -21.55 -2.37 23.72
CA LYS A 320 -20.21 -2.47 24.34
C LYS A 320 -19.08 -2.80 23.36
N PHE A 321 -19.20 -2.39 22.09
CA PHE A 321 -18.13 -2.56 21.12
C PHE A 321 -17.03 -1.52 21.31
N LYS A 322 -15.77 -1.91 21.15
CA LYS A 322 -14.66 -0.95 21.06
C LYS A 322 -14.65 -0.34 19.66
N TYR A 323 -14.63 0.98 19.56
CA TYR A 323 -14.64 1.67 18.27
C TYR A 323 -13.77 2.91 18.26
N SER A 324 -13.46 3.39 17.06
CA SER A 324 -12.92 4.72 16.87
C SER A 324 -13.21 5.29 15.49
N PHE A 325 -13.28 6.62 15.40
CA PHE A 325 -13.58 7.33 14.16
C PHE A 325 -12.34 7.93 13.51
N MET A 326 -12.35 7.97 12.18
CA MET A 326 -11.48 8.83 11.40
C MET A 326 -12.10 10.22 11.30
N GLU A 327 -11.51 11.20 11.95
CA GLU A 327 -11.98 12.59 11.91
C GLU A 327 -11.13 13.46 10.98
N ASN A 328 -11.76 14.43 10.31
CA ASN A 328 -11.07 15.43 9.49
C ASN A 328 -10.13 14.82 8.43
N ARG A 329 -10.49 13.64 7.90
CA ARG A 329 -9.67 12.84 6.97
C ARG A 329 -8.25 12.52 7.48
N LYS A 330 -8.02 12.56 8.80
CA LYS A 330 -6.74 12.18 9.42
C LYS A 330 -6.66 10.67 9.56
N LEU A 331 -6.04 10.01 8.58
CA LEU A 331 -5.89 8.55 8.57
C LEU A 331 -4.91 8.07 9.65
N ASN A 332 -5.40 7.25 10.58
CA ASN A 332 -4.54 6.47 11.47
C ASN A 332 -4.22 5.11 10.85
N VAL A 333 -3.02 4.99 10.27
CA VAL A 333 -2.56 3.76 9.59
C VAL A 333 -2.50 2.56 10.54
N LEU A 334 -2.13 2.77 11.80
CA LEU A 334 -2.08 1.68 12.79
C LEU A 334 -3.47 1.13 13.07
N LYS A 335 -4.48 1.99 13.23
CA LYS A 335 -5.87 1.57 13.41
C LYS A 335 -6.42 0.87 12.17
N LEU A 336 -6.09 1.37 10.98
CA LEU A 336 -6.49 0.76 9.71
C LEU A 336 -6.02 -0.71 9.60
N ILE A 337 -4.77 -0.96 9.98
CA ILE A 337 -4.18 -2.29 9.82
C ILE A 337 -4.58 -3.22 10.97
N ASN A 338 -4.69 -2.69 12.20
CA ASN A 338 -4.84 -3.49 13.42
C ASN A 338 -6.30 -3.75 13.84
N SER A 339 -7.29 -3.05 13.28
CA SER A 339 -8.71 -3.29 13.60
C SER A 339 -9.23 -4.54 12.90
N LYS A 340 -10.08 -5.33 13.57
CA LYS A 340 -10.76 -6.50 12.97
C LYS A 340 -11.83 -6.11 11.95
N CYS A 341 -12.47 -4.96 12.16
CA CYS A 341 -13.53 -4.46 11.29
C CYS A 341 -13.27 -2.99 10.92
N ILE A 342 -13.54 -2.66 9.65
CA ILE A 342 -13.61 -1.28 9.18
C ILE A 342 -14.99 -1.04 8.58
N ILE A 343 -15.61 0.06 8.99
CA ILE A 343 -16.91 0.49 8.49
C ILE A 343 -16.72 1.75 7.66
N PHE A 344 -17.13 1.71 6.40
CA PHE A 344 -17.26 2.87 5.53
C PHE A 344 -18.69 3.38 5.65
N ALA A 345 -18.87 4.49 6.35
CA ALA A 345 -20.19 5.02 6.68
C ALA A 345 -20.55 6.22 5.80
N GLY A 346 -21.76 6.17 5.23
CA GLY A 346 -22.33 7.23 4.42
C GLY A 346 -21.84 7.27 2.98
N GLY A 347 -21.95 8.45 2.36
CA GLY A 347 -21.64 8.68 0.95
C GLY A 347 -20.15 8.87 0.67
N VAL A 348 -19.27 7.98 1.16
CA VAL A 348 -17.81 8.15 0.99
C VAL A 348 -17.31 7.86 -0.43
N PHE A 349 -18.00 6.98 -1.17
CA PHE A 349 -17.64 6.61 -2.54
C PHE A 349 -18.40 7.46 -3.56
N GLN A 350 -18.08 8.74 -3.65
CA GLN A 350 -18.69 9.69 -4.60
C GLN A 350 -17.59 10.35 -5.44
N ASP A 351 -17.69 10.23 -6.76
CA ASP A 351 -16.73 10.90 -7.67
C ASP A 351 -17.26 12.24 -8.21
N LYS A 352 -18.59 12.44 -8.17
CA LYS A 352 -19.24 13.68 -8.56
C LYS A 352 -18.80 14.88 -7.71
N THR A 353 -18.58 14.65 -6.42
CA THR A 353 -18.10 15.68 -5.48
C THR A 353 -16.58 15.84 -5.58
N SER A 354 -15.85 14.73 -5.59
CA SER A 354 -14.39 14.75 -5.68
C SER A 354 -13.82 13.38 -6.06
N PHE A 355 -13.27 13.28 -7.27
CA PHE A 355 -12.55 12.08 -7.72
C PHE A 355 -11.37 11.71 -6.79
N LEU A 356 -10.64 12.71 -6.28
CA LEU A 356 -9.55 12.48 -5.31
C LEU A 356 -10.05 11.89 -4.00
N SER A 357 -11.22 12.32 -3.51
CA SER A 357 -11.80 11.77 -2.29
C SER A 357 -12.26 10.33 -2.52
N PHE A 358 -12.87 10.04 -3.68
CA PHE A 358 -13.19 8.67 -4.09
C PHE A 358 -11.96 7.75 -4.10
N LEU A 359 -10.85 8.19 -4.70
CA LEU A 359 -9.59 7.44 -4.71
C LEU A 359 -9.01 7.25 -3.31
N PHE A 360 -9.09 8.27 -2.45
CA PHE A 360 -8.63 8.20 -1.07
C PHE A 360 -9.37 7.10 -0.30
N TYR A 361 -10.71 7.10 -0.28
CA TYR A 361 -11.47 6.05 0.42
C TYR A 361 -11.32 4.67 -0.23
N SER A 362 -11.19 4.62 -1.56
CA SER A 362 -10.88 3.37 -2.27
C SER A 362 -9.54 2.80 -1.83
N SER A 363 -8.51 3.64 -1.69
CA SER A 363 -7.18 3.20 -1.21
C SER A 363 -7.24 2.64 0.21
N ILE A 364 -7.98 3.29 1.11
CA ILE A 364 -8.22 2.81 2.48
C ILE A 364 -8.89 1.43 2.45
N PHE A 365 -9.92 1.26 1.61
CA PHE A 365 -10.62 -0.01 1.46
C PHE A 365 -9.69 -1.13 1.00
N PHE A 366 -8.90 -0.91 -0.06
CA PHE A 366 -7.98 -1.94 -0.57
C PHE A 366 -6.88 -2.26 0.42
N ILE A 367 -6.31 -1.28 1.12
CA ILE A 367 -5.30 -1.52 2.16
C ILE A 367 -5.90 -2.37 3.28
N ALA A 368 -7.09 -2.01 3.77
CA ALA A 368 -7.81 -2.77 4.80
C ALA A 368 -8.10 -4.21 4.36
N TRP A 369 -8.60 -4.39 3.14
CA TRP A 369 -8.93 -5.68 2.56
C TRP A 369 -7.68 -6.57 2.37
N ILE A 370 -6.57 -6.01 1.85
CA ILE A 370 -5.28 -6.71 1.74
C ILE A 370 -4.77 -7.14 3.12
N CYS A 371 -4.97 -6.30 4.14
CA CYS A 371 -4.61 -6.62 5.52
C CYS A 371 -5.54 -7.65 6.17
N GLY A 372 -6.51 -8.22 5.43
CA GLY A 372 -7.46 -9.21 5.96
C GLY A 372 -8.52 -8.63 6.89
N THR A 373 -8.70 -7.30 6.92
CA THR A 373 -9.75 -6.65 7.72
C THR A 373 -11.11 -6.85 7.04
N LYS A 374 -12.16 -7.11 7.83
CA LYS A 374 -13.53 -7.16 7.29
C LYS A 374 -14.02 -5.73 7.04
N CYS A 375 -14.22 -5.40 5.77
CA CYS A 375 -14.76 -4.10 5.35
C CYS A 375 -16.28 -4.18 5.21
N ILE A 376 -16.99 -3.30 5.90
CA ILE A 376 -18.45 -3.13 5.82
C ILE A 376 -18.76 -1.79 5.17
N LEU A 377 -19.70 -1.78 4.24
CA LEU A 377 -20.26 -0.54 3.71
C LEU A 377 -21.60 -0.29 4.40
N LEU A 378 -21.71 0.80 5.15
CA LEU A 378 -22.96 1.24 5.78
C LEU A 378 -23.46 2.51 5.13
N SER A 379 -24.75 2.56 4.83
CA SER A 379 -25.38 3.75 4.27
C SER A 379 -24.66 4.27 3.01
N TYR A 380 -24.20 3.36 2.14
CA TYR A 380 -23.59 3.74 0.87
C TYR A 380 -24.66 4.00 -0.21
N GLU A 381 -24.27 4.76 -1.24
CA GLU A 381 -25.10 5.02 -2.42
C GLU A 381 -24.26 5.01 -3.70
N SER A 382 -24.86 4.58 -4.83
CA SER A 382 -24.19 4.52 -6.14
C SER A 382 -24.57 5.67 -7.09
N LEU A 383 -25.58 6.48 -6.73
CA LEU A 383 -26.16 7.52 -7.60
C LEU A 383 -25.20 8.67 -7.95
N GLU A 384 -24.09 8.81 -7.21
CA GLU A 384 -23.11 9.89 -7.37
C GLU A 384 -21.75 9.39 -7.90
N ILE A 385 -21.76 8.25 -8.63
CA ILE A 385 -20.61 7.69 -9.33
C ILE A 385 -20.83 7.78 -10.85
N ASN A 386 -20.16 8.72 -11.50
CA ASN A 386 -20.35 9.03 -12.92
C ASN A 386 -19.29 8.38 -13.82
N ASN A 387 -18.01 8.43 -13.44
CA ASN A 387 -16.90 7.97 -14.26
C ASN A 387 -16.89 6.44 -14.40
N ALA A 388 -16.65 5.94 -15.62
CA ALA A 388 -16.57 4.50 -15.90
C ALA A 388 -15.51 3.79 -15.05
N PHE A 389 -14.35 4.42 -14.83
CA PHE A 389 -13.31 3.89 -13.96
C PHE A 389 -13.79 3.79 -12.50
N SER A 390 -14.41 4.85 -11.96
CA SER A 390 -14.96 4.85 -10.62
C SER A 390 -16.04 3.79 -10.45
N LYS A 391 -16.91 3.60 -11.45
CA LYS A 391 -17.93 2.53 -11.45
C LYS A 391 -17.30 1.14 -11.41
N ALA A 392 -16.30 0.88 -12.26
CA ALA A 392 -15.59 -0.41 -12.25
C ALA A 392 -14.89 -0.67 -10.91
N LEU A 393 -14.21 0.33 -10.36
CA LEU A 393 -13.53 0.22 -9.07
C LEU A 393 -14.53 0.02 -7.93
N PHE A 394 -15.65 0.75 -7.92
CA PHE A 394 -16.69 0.61 -6.91
C PHE A 394 -17.39 -0.75 -6.98
N ASN A 395 -17.63 -1.29 -8.18
CA ASN A 395 -18.16 -2.65 -8.33
C ASN A 395 -17.19 -3.71 -7.76
N LEU A 396 -15.88 -3.50 -7.92
CA LEU A 396 -14.89 -4.36 -7.27
C LEU A 396 -14.95 -4.23 -5.74
N ILE A 397 -15.07 -3.02 -5.21
CA ILE A 397 -15.26 -2.76 -3.77
C ILE A 397 -16.51 -3.49 -3.26
N LEU A 398 -17.64 -3.40 -3.97
CA LEU A 398 -18.87 -4.12 -3.62
C LEU A 398 -18.66 -5.64 -3.63
N LYS A 399 -17.94 -6.19 -4.61
CA LYS A 399 -17.66 -7.63 -4.66
C LYS A 399 -16.80 -8.09 -3.49
N LEU A 400 -15.84 -7.27 -3.06
CA LEU A 400 -14.88 -7.59 -2.00
C LEU A 400 -15.36 -7.25 -0.58
N SER A 401 -16.39 -6.41 -0.45
CA SER A 401 -16.96 -6.01 0.84
C SER A 401 -17.62 -7.19 1.55
N TYR A 402 -17.37 -7.30 2.86
CA TYR A 402 -17.91 -8.38 3.68
C TYR A 402 -19.44 -8.21 3.88
N LEU A 403 -19.88 -7.01 4.24
CA LEU A 403 -21.30 -6.65 4.34
C LEU A 403 -21.57 -5.32 3.64
N LYS A 404 -22.79 -5.19 3.12
CA LYS A 404 -23.21 -4.09 2.25
C LYS A 404 -24.61 -3.66 2.66
N PHE A 405 -24.71 -2.46 3.20
CA PHE A 405 -25.98 -1.84 3.51
C PHE A 405 -26.21 -0.57 2.69
N SER A 406 -27.07 -0.70 1.69
CA SER A 406 -27.43 0.38 0.76
C SER A 406 -28.51 1.26 1.37
N ARG A 407 -28.37 2.59 1.25
CA ARG A 407 -29.35 3.58 1.75
C ARG A 407 -30.76 3.43 1.18
N PHE A 408 -30.91 2.79 0.03
CA PHE A 408 -32.20 2.70 -0.66
C PHE A 408 -32.83 1.30 -0.55
N SER A 409 -32.07 0.30 -0.13
CA SER A 409 -32.57 -1.08 0.01
C SER A 409 -32.87 -1.44 1.46
N GLN A 410 -32.32 -0.69 2.42
CA GLN A 410 -32.33 -0.95 3.84
C GLN A 410 -32.41 0.37 4.61
N PRO A 411 -32.77 0.35 5.92
CA PRO A 411 -32.83 1.58 6.70
C PRO A 411 -31.45 2.24 6.76
N ASP A 412 -31.42 3.56 6.56
CA ASP A 412 -30.20 4.33 6.85
C ASP A 412 -29.87 4.26 8.34
N ILE A 413 -28.58 4.14 8.67
CA ILE A 413 -28.10 4.00 10.06
C ILE A 413 -28.59 5.13 10.98
N SER A 414 -28.81 6.32 10.43
CA SER A 414 -29.31 7.49 11.16
C SER A 414 -30.68 7.26 11.80
N LEU A 415 -31.51 6.36 11.23
CA LEU A 415 -32.82 6.02 11.79
C LEU A 415 -32.74 5.34 13.16
N LEU A 416 -31.62 4.68 13.49
CA LEU A 416 -31.38 4.13 14.84
C LEU A 416 -31.41 5.23 15.91
N TYR A 417 -30.96 6.43 15.57
CA TYR A 417 -30.96 7.57 16.47
C TYR A 417 -32.25 8.37 16.39
N ILE A 418 -32.71 8.70 15.17
CA ILE A 418 -33.94 9.49 14.96
C ILE A 418 -35.15 8.81 15.63
N SER A 419 -35.23 7.48 15.62
CA SER A 419 -36.37 6.75 16.19
C SER A 419 -36.54 6.84 17.71
N LYS A 420 -35.56 7.40 18.43
CA LYS A 420 -35.66 7.69 19.86
C LYS A 420 -36.51 8.93 20.17
N PHE A 421 -36.70 9.81 19.18
CA PHE A 421 -37.44 11.05 19.33
C PHE A 421 -38.94 10.84 19.11
N LYS A 422 -39.76 11.50 19.93
CA LYS A 422 -41.22 11.45 19.82
C LYS A 422 -41.70 12.40 18.72
N PRO A 423 -42.79 12.08 18.02
CA PRO A 423 -43.46 13.05 17.15
C PRO A 423 -43.92 14.26 17.98
N VAL A 424 -43.66 15.46 17.47
CA VAL A 424 -44.01 16.74 18.11
C VAL A 424 -45.12 17.41 17.30
N GLU A 425 -46.00 18.16 17.97
CA GLU A 425 -46.99 19.02 17.31
C GLU A 425 -46.31 20.02 16.37
N ASN A 426 -46.99 20.33 15.26
CA ASN A 426 -46.46 21.24 14.25
C ASN A 426 -46.49 22.67 14.81
N THR A 427 -45.32 23.28 14.99
CA THR A 427 -45.19 24.70 15.34
C THR A 427 -44.74 25.56 14.17
N TYR A 428 -44.18 24.96 13.11
CA TYR A 428 -43.69 25.67 11.93
C TYR A 428 -44.37 25.16 10.66
N ASP A 429 -44.92 26.08 9.85
CA ASP A 429 -45.59 25.69 8.62
C ASP A 429 -44.62 25.17 7.56
N VAL A 430 -43.53 25.90 7.26
CA VAL A 430 -42.54 25.47 6.27
C VAL A 430 -41.09 25.73 6.71
N ILE A 431 -40.27 24.69 6.64
CA ILE A 431 -38.81 24.79 6.80
C ILE A 431 -38.14 24.60 5.44
N SER A 432 -37.20 25.49 5.09
CA SER A 432 -36.42 25.41 3.86
C SER A 432 -34.94 25.22 4.16
N VAL A 433 -34.31 24.25 3.50
CA VAL A 433 -32.89 23.89 3.71
C VAL A 433 -32.13 24.01 2.40
N LYS A 434 -31.26 25.03 2.36
CA LYS A 434 -30.48 25.49 1.20
C LYS A 434 -31.27 25.44 -0.12
N ASN A 435 -32.04 26.50 -0.34
CA ASN A 435 -32.28 26.99 -1.69
C ASN A 435 -32.49 28.51 -1.70
N LYS A 436 -31.80 29.20 -2.61
CA LYS A 436 -32.04 30.60 -3.03
C LYS A 436 -33.31 30.71 -3.89
N VAL A 437 -34.30 29.83 -3.69
CA VAL A 437 -35.49 29.79 -4.54
C VAL A 437 -36.55 30.73 -3.99
N TYR A 438 -36.71 31.82 -4.72
CA TYR A 438 -37.75 32.84 -4.73
C TYR A 438 -39.14 32.33 -4.34
N THR A 439 -39.65 32.76 -3.19
CA THR A 439 -41.10 32.95 -2.96
C THR A 439 -41.29 34.03 -1.89
N ASN A 440 -42.24 34.94 -2.12
CA ASN A 440 -42.55 36.12 -1.30
C ASN A 440 -43.41 35.81 -0.06
N SER A 441 -43.28 34.64 0.57
CA SER A 441 -44.06 34.35 1.79
C SER A 441 -43.21 34.47 3.05
N GLU A 442 -43.77 35.11 4.08
CA GLU A 442 -43.09 35.58 5.30
C GLU A 442 -42.76 34.47 6.33
N ASP A 443 -43.14 33.21 6.07
CA ASP A 443 -43.14 32.12 7.06
C ASP A 443 -42.09 31.00 6.87
N TYR A 444 -40.99 31.26 6.17
CA TYR A 444 -39.90 30.27 6.02
C TYR A 444 -38.81 30.43 7.09
N ILE A 445 -38.37 29.32 7.68
CA ILE A 445 -37.13 29.25 8.47
C ILE A 445 -36.03 28.54 7.67
N TYR A 446 -34.89 29.21 7.52
CA TYR A 446 -33.71 28.68 6.84
C TYR A 446 -32.88 27.81 7.80
N PHE A 447 -32.77 26.53 7.51
CA PHE A 447 -31.88 25.63 8.26
C PHE A 447 -30.46 25.73 7.72
N LEU A 448 -29.54 26.28 8.50
CA LEU A 448 -28.16 26.53 8.10
C LEU A 448 -27.16 25.80 8.99
N ALA A 449 -26.06 25.36 8.38
CA ALA A 449 -24.90 24.89 9.11
C ALA A 449 -23.98 26.09 9.39
N ASN A 450 -23.81 26.42 10.67
CA ASN A 450 -22.82 27.38 11.18
C ASN A 450 -23.11 28.89 10.89
N LYS A 451 -22.63 29.76 11.78
CA LYS A 451 -22.92 31.22 11.91
C LYS A 451 -22.60 32.11 10.69
N LYS A 452 -22.06 31.58 9.58
CA LYS A 452 -21.45 32.40 8.50
C LYS A 452 -22.40 32.79 7.36
N GLU A 453 -23.58 32.19 7.27
CA GLU A 453 -24.54 32.44 6.17
C GLU A 453 -25.79 33.16 6.67
N ASP A 454 -25.67 34.21 7.49
CA ASP A 454 -26.85 34.98 7.88
C ASP A 454 -27.45 35.65 6.63
N ILE A 455 -28.64 35.21 6.22
CA ILE A 455 -29.32 35.71 5.03
C ILE A 455 -30.11 36.93 5.48
N SER A 456 -29.62 38.13 5.14
CA SER A 456 -30.27 39.39 5.52
C SER A 456 -31.77 39.38 5.23
N GLY A 457 -32.59 39.61 6.26
CA GLY A 457 -34.04 39.74 6.13
C GLY A 457 -34.84 38.43 6.17
N LYS A 458 -34.26 37.29 6.57
CA LYS A 458 -34.99 36.00 6.69
C LYS A 458 -34.77 35.34 8.05
N LYS A 459 -35.79 34.64 8.58
CA LYS A 459 -35.66 33.85 9.82
C LYS A 459 -34.68 32.68 9.58
N THR A 460 -33.59 32.61 10.35
CA THR A 460 -32.56 31.56 10.25
C THR A 460 -32.54 30.69 11.52
N TYR A 461 -32.32 29.39 11.35
CA TYR A 461 -32.05 28.47 12.45
C TYR A 461 -30.64 27.91 12.29
N ILE A 462 -29.82 28.11 13.32
CA ILE A 462 -28.48 27.56 13.43
C ILE A 462 -28.54 26.46 14.47
N TRP A 463 -28.35 25.23 14.02
CA TRP A 463 -28.26 24.08 14.92
C TRP A 463 -26.92 24.08 15.66
N ASN A 464 -26.96 23.81 16.96
CA ASN A 464 -25.82 23.70 17.86
C ASN A 464 -25.53 22.23 18.21
N SER A 465 -26.53 21.36 18.14
CA SER A 465 -26.39 19.91 18.33
C SER A 465 -27.24 19.13 17.31
N VAL A 466 -26.93 17.84 17.16
CA VAL A 466 -27.75 16.94 16.32
C VAL A 466 -29.18 16.84 16.88
N ASP A 467 -29.32 16.88 18.21
CA ASP A 467 -30.61 16.72 18.91
C ASP A 467 -31.50 17.94 18.66
N ASP A 468 -30.94 19.15 18.77
CA ASP A 468 -31.70 20.38 18.50
C ASP A 468 -32.21 20.42 17.07
N ALA A 469 -31.41 19.93 16.13
CA ALA A 469 -31.75 19.92 14.72
C ALA A 469 -32.89 18.94 14.45
N ILE A 470 -32.86 17.75 15.06
CA ILE A 470 -33.94 16.77 14.94
C ILE A 470 -35.23 17.33 15.54
N GLU A 471 -35.18 17.87 16.76
CA GLU A 471 -36.35 18.45 17.43
C GLU A 471 -36.95 19.62 16.65
N PHE A 472 -36.10 20.50 16.10
CA PHE A 472 -36.52 21.62 15.28
C PHE A 472 -37.21 21.15 13.99
N LEU A 473 -36.60 20.18 13.28
CA LEU A 473 -37.17 19.63 12.05
C LEU A 473 -38.48 18.84 12.32
N ALA A 474 -38.58 18.16 13.47
CA ALA A 474 -39.78 17.41 13.87
C ALA A 474 -41.01 18.32 14.13
N LYS A 475 -40.80 19.60 14.41
CA LYS A 475 -41.85 20.60 14.62
C LYS A 475 -42.41 21.21 13.33
N SER A 476 -41.87 20.83 12.17
CA SER A 476 -42.37 21.32 10.88
C SER A 476 -43.60 20.58 10.40
N LYS A 477 -44.46 21.26 9.64
CA LYS A 477 -45.52 20.66 8.84
C LYS A 477 -45.01 20.25 7.45
N LYS A 478 -44.22 21.13 6.81
CA LYS A 478 -43.62 20.93 5.49
C LYS A 478 -42.12 21.24 5.48
N ILE A 479 -41.34 20.44 4.75
CA ILE A 479 -39.89 20.59 4.61
C ILE A 479 -39.50 20.64 3.13
N ILE A 480 -38.86 21.73 2.71
CA ILE A 480 -38.28 21.88 1.36
C ILE A 480 -36.76 21.72 1.51
N THR A 481 -36.15 20.72 0.87
CA THR A 481 -34.73 20.44 1.11
C THR A 481 -34.01 19.76 -0.05
N GLU A 482 -32.75 20.14 -0.26
CA GLU A 482 -31.79 19.38 -1.08
C GLU A 482 -31.06 18.30 -0.26
N ARG A 483 -31.12 18.36 1.07
CA ARG A 483 -30.32 17.54 1.99
C ARG A 483 -31.01 16.23 2.34
N PHE A 484 -30.35 15.12 2.04
CA PHE A 484 -30.84 13.75 2.27
C PHE A 484 -31.30 13.51 3.72
N HIS A 485 -30.46 13.77 4.73
CA HIS A 485 -30.79 13.47 6.13
C HIS A 485 -31.92 14.36 6.69
N VAL A 486 -32.06 15.58 6.17
CA VAL A 486 -33.18 16.46 6.53
C VAL A 486 -34.50 15.89 5.98
N ALA A 487 -34.50 15.45 4.71
CA ALA A 487 -35.65 14.76 4.14
C ALA A 487 -35.97 13.47 4.89
N LEU A 488 -34.96 12.69 5.29
CA LEU A 488 -35.12 11.46 6.05
C LEU A 488 -35.85 11.70 7.39
N ILE A 489 -35.48 12.76 8.12
CA ILE A 489 -36.13 13.15 9.37
C ILE A 489 -37.59 13.54 9.12
N GLY A 490 -37.84 14.38 8.10
CA GLY A 490 -39.20 14.77 7.73
C GLY A 490 -40.08 13.57 7.41
N LEU A 491 -39.61 12.65 6.57
CA LEU A 491 -40.33 11.44 6.19
C LEU A 491 -40.58 10.53 7.39
N TYR A 492 -39.61 10.38 8.31
CA TYR A 492 -39.77 9.57 9.52
C TYR A 492 -40.91 10.10 10.42
N PHE A 493 -41.00 11.42 10.61
CA PHE A 493 -42.08 12.05 11.38
C PHE A 493 -43.37 12.30 10.59
N ASN A 494 -43.53 11.69 9.41
CA ASN A 494 -44.69 11.86 8.52
C ASN A 494 -44.96 13.32 8.13
N LYS A 495 -43.92 14.12 7.86
CA LYS A 495 -44.03 15.49 7.38
C LYS A 495 -44.09 15.54 5.85
N GLU A 496 -44.65 16.61 5.29
CA GLU A 496 -44.66 16.80 3.83
C GLU A 496 -43.26 17.23 3.35
N VAL A 497 -42.54 16.36 2.64
CA VAL A 497 -41.17 16.64 2.17
C VAL A 497 -41.14 16.92 0.67
N ILE A 498 -40.65 18.10 0.29
CA ILE A 498 -40.47 18.53 -1.09
C ILE A 498 -38.96 18.50 -1.41
N PRO A 499 -38.48 17.48 -2.15
CA PRO A 499 -37.06 17.39 -2.51
C PRO A 499 -36.70 18.37 -3.63
N VAL A 500 -35.57 19.07 -3.52
CA VAL A 500 -35.12 20.02 -4.55
C VAL A 500 -33.66 19.76 -4.97
N ASN A 501 -33.37 19.85 -6.27
CA ASN A 501 -32.01 19.81 -6.85
C ASN A 501 -31.11 18.62 -6.43
N SER A 502 -31.68 17.53 -5.92
CA SER A 502 -30.93 16.39 -5.41
C SER A 502 -31.54 15.06 -5.83
N LYS A 503 -30.85 14.33 -6.72
CA LYS A 503 -31.29 13.00 -7.20
C LYS A 503 -31.50 12.02 -6.04
N LYS A 504 -30.62 12.01 -5.04
CA LYS A 504 -30.72 11.13 -3.87
C LYS A 504 -31.93 11.45 -3.00
N THR A 505 -32.22 12.74 -2.80
CA THR A 505 -33.36 13.18 -1.98
C THR A 505 -34.68 12.90 -2.70
N ILE A 506 -34.73 13.12 -4.02
CA ILE A 506 -35.88 12.75 -4.85
C ILE A 506 -36.14 11.24 -4.79
N HIS A 507 -35.09 10.42 -4.91
CA HIS A 507 -35.23 8.97 -4.83
C HIS A 507 -35.69 8.51 -3.44
N LEU A 508 -35.13 9.09 -2.37
CA LEU A 508 -35.57 8.82 -1.00
C LEU A 508 -37.07 9.08 -0.83
N VAL A 509 -37.57 10.26 -1.22
CA VAL A 509 -38.98 10.62 -1.06
C VAL A 509 -39.91 9.67 -1.82
N LYS A 510 -39.48 9.16 -2.99
CA LYS A 510 -40.26 8.21 -3.78
C LYS A 510 -40.29 6.80 -3.20
N GLU A 511 -39.17 6.33 -2.66
CA GLU A 511 -38.98 4.94 -2.26
C GLU A 511 -39.02 4.72 -0.74
N PHE A 512 -39.25 5.77 0.06
CA PHE A 512 -39.23 5.66 1.51
C PHE A 512 -40.30 4.69 2.01
N LYS A 513 -39.86 3.69 2.77
CA LYS A 513 -40.73 2.71 3.43
C LYS A 513 -40.54 2.81 4.93
N LYS A 514 -41.57 2.44 5.70
CA LYS A 514 -41.39 2.17 7.13
C LYS A 514 -40.56 0.90 7.28
N TYR A 515 -39.29 1.07 7.59
CA TYR A 515 -38.38 -0.05 7.81
C TYR A 515 -38.50 -0.61 9.24
N ASN A 516 -38.25 -1.91 9.41
CA ASN A 516 -38.09 -2.52 10.73
C ASN A 516 -36.72 -2.17 11.32
N ILE A 517 -36.65 -1.04 12.03
CA ILE A 517 -35.41 -0.50 12.60
C ILE A 517 -34.78 -1.47 13.61
N GLN A 518 -35.60 -2.16 14.41
CA GLN A 518 -35.13 -3.07 15.45
C GLN A 518 -34.49 -4.33 14.87
N GLU A 519 -35.06 -4.88 13.80
CA GLU A 519 -34.49 -6.03 13.08
C GLU A 519 -33.15 -5.67 12.45
N PHE A 520 -33.05 -4.50 11.81
CA PHE A 520 -31.79 -4.01 11.26
C PHE A 520 -30.71 -3.82 12.35
N LYS A 521 -31.06 -3.21 13.49
CA LYS A 521 -30.17 -3.05 14.64
C LYS A 521 -29.62 -4.40 15.11
N THR A 522 -30.51 -5.38 15.27
CA THR A 522 -30.17 -6.73 15.77
C THR A 522 -29.29 -7.48 14.77
N SER A 523 -29.61 -7.39 13.47
CA SER A 523 -28.82 -7.99 12.39
C SER A 523 -27.40 -7.42 12.34
N LEU A 524 -27.26 -6.09 12.40
CA LEU A 524 -25.94 -5.44 12.40
C LEU A 524 -25.12 -5.80 13.64
N ALA A 525 -25.75 -5.84 14.82
CA ALA A 525 -25.08 -6.22 16.06
C ALA A 525 -24.58 -7.68 16.01
N ALA A 526 -25.42 -8.62 15.55
CA ALA A 526 -25.06 -10.02 15.44
C ALA A 526 -23.85 -10.26 14.51
N GLU A 527 -23.82 -9.59 13.36
CA GLU A 527 -22.67 -9.67 12.45
C GLU A 527 -21.39 -9.07 13.04
N LEU A 528 -21.50 -7.96 13.78
CA LEU A 528 -20.35 -7.36 14.45
C LEU A 528 -19.82 -8.24 15.58
N CYS A 529 -20.68 -8.87 16.39
CA CYS A 529 -20.27 -9.88 17.38
C CYS A 529 -19.47 -11.01 16.72
N LYS A 530 -19.95 -11.53 15.59
CA LYS A 530 -19.29 -12.59 14.82
C LYS A 530 -17.93 -12.15 14.27
N ILE A 531 -17.78 -10.92 13.79
CA ILE A 531 -16.49 -10.41 13.27
C ILE A 531 -15.50 -10.16 14.43
N LEU A 532 -15.98 -9.60 15.53
CA LEU A 532 -15.13 -9.20 16.65
C LEU A 532 -14.79 -10.37 17.58
N ASN A 533 -15.52 -11.49 17.49
CA ASN A 533 -15.50 -12.62 18.42
C ASN A 533 -15.79 -12.13 19.86
N VAL A 534 -16.91 -11.44 20.04
CA VAL A 534 -17.37 -10.88 21.32
C VAL A 534 -18.80 -11.35 21.60
#